data_AF-A0A968SZ47-F1
#
_entry.id   AF-A0A968SZ47-F1
#
_cell.length_a   1.000
_cell.length_b   1.000
_cell.length_c   1.000
_cell.angle_alpha   90.00
_cell.angle_beta   90.00
_cell.angle_gamma   90.00
#
_symmetry.space_group_name_H-M   'P 1'
#
loop_
_entity.id
_entity.type
_entity.pdbx_description
1 polymer ?
#
loop_
_entity_poly.entity_id
_entity_poly.type
_entity_poly.pdbx_seq_one_letter_code
_entity_poly.pdbx_strand_id
1 'polypeptide(L)'
;MINGKKISAISLLVILSAIFLLNSCKKDEHEKSPDLPPTGSMIMDFSSFSSKKNGSILITNWQYSVLSVSYWNIILYANCAIPVVAFQKATEQKASYIDNNTWEWKFKVGTDSLTINAKLQGKIVTDSVEWKMYISTTKSGNTSADFLWFTGASALDQTGGWWLLNENPVNTNPLLKINWTKEGENGGTLKYTYVKTNDPAAGGYIEYGTKDDLLYDTYYTIYGKTHDDYINIEWNKTTKEGRIKSSVIYTNNEWHCWNSSFANITCNN
;
A
#
# COMPACT_ATOMS: atom_id res chain seq x y z
N MET A 1 7.85 -83.75 -19.23
CA MET A 1 6.86 -82.93 -19.94
C MET A 1 5.94 -82.27 -18.93
N ILE A 2 5.95 -80.92 -18.88
CA ILE A 2 4.82 -79.97 -18.73
C ILE A 2 3.75 -80.31 -17.65
N ASN A 3 3.73 -79.66 -16.48
CA ASN A 3 3.11 -78.35 -16.11
C ASN A 3 1.65 -78.46 -15.59
N GLY A 4 1.32 -77.86 -14.44
CA GLY A 4 -0.08 -77.77 -13.98
C GLY A 4 -0.33 -77.29 -12.53
N LYS A 5 -0.45 -75.97 -12.36
CA LYS A 5 -1.02 -75.18 -11.25
C LYS A 5 -2.00 -75.90 -10.28
N LYS A 6 -1.88 -75.60 -8.96
CA LYS A 6 -3.00 -75.08 -8.14
C LYS A 6 -2.50 -74.11 -7.06
N ILE A 7 -2.89 -72.85 -7.23
CA ILE A 7 -2.83 -71.75 -6.25
C ILE A 7 -4.12 -71.83 -5.42
N SER A 8 -4.04 -71.55 -4.11
CA SER A 8 -4.98 -70.68 -3.38
C SER A 8 -5.15 -71.10 -1.91
N ALA A 9 -4.37 -70.49 -1.02
CA ALA A 9 -4.65 -70.49 0.42
C ALA A 9 -3.96 -69.29 1.12
N ILE A 10 -4.07 -68.07 0.56
CA ILE A 10 -3.63 -66.85 1.25
C ILE A 10 -4.58 -65.71 0.88
N SER A 11 -5.81 -65.74 1.40
CA SER A 11 -6.76 -64.62 1.26
C SER A 11 -7.72 -64.53 2.44
N LEU A 12 -7.23 -64.52 3.69
CA LEU A 12 -8.13 -64.26 4.84
C LEU A 12 -7.52 -63.52 6.04
N LEU A 13 -6.33 -62.91 5.92
CA LEU A 13 -5.67 -62.23 7.05
C LEU A 13 -5.41 -60.72 6.86
N VAL A 14 -6.02 -60.07 5.85
CA VAL A 14 -5.78 -58.64 5.55
C VAL A 14 -6.98 -57.74 5.86
N ILE A 15 -8.13 -58.31 6.28
CA ILE A 15 -9.39 -57.53 6.39
C ILE A 15 -9.58 -56.88 7.79
N LEU A 16 -8.79 -57.24 8.81
CA LEU A 16 -9.02 -56.75 10.18
C LEU A 16 -8.17 -55.55 10.63
N SER A 17 -7.26 -55.03 9.79
CA SER A 17 -6.42 -53.85 10.13
C SER A 17 -6.92 -52.52 9.56
N ALA A 18 -8.06 -52.51 8.85
CA ALA A 18 -8.54 -51.32 8.11
C ALA A 18 -9.51 -50.41 8.89
N ILE A 19 -9.84 -50.69 10.15
CA ILE A 19 -10.91 -49.96 10.88
C ILE A 19 -10.37 -48.76 11.71
N PHE A 20 -9.07 -48.54 11.82
CA PHE A 20 -8.50 -47.46 12.64
C PHE A 20 -8.18 -46.14 11.91
N LEU A 21 -8.55 -45.96 10.64
CA LEU A 21 -8.20 -44.74 9.88
C LEU A 21 -9.33 -43.71 9.69
N LEU A 22 -10.48 -43.85 10.38
CA LEU A 22 -11.60 -42.91 10.25
C LEU A 22 -11.72 -41.87 11.37
N ASN A 23 -10.65 -41.61 12.13
CA ASN A 23 -10.47 -40.31 12.79
C ASN A 23 -9.57 -39.43 11.92
N SER A 24 -10.00 -39.18 10.69
CA SER A 24 -9.57 -37.98 9.99
C SER A 24 -10.03 -36.82 10.83
N CYS A 25 -9.09 -36.12 11.48
CA CYS A 25 -9.34 -34.80 12.03
C CYS A 25 -10.15 -34.02 10.99
N LYS A 26 -11.41 -33.72 11.29
CA LYS A 26 -12.10 -32.62 10.64
C LYS A 26 -11.25 -31.40 10.97
N LYS A 27 -10.33 -31.03 10.06
CA LYS A 27 -9.78 -29.69 10.06
C LYS A 27 -11.02 -28.83 9.84
N ASP A 28 -11.36 -28.04 10.84
CA ASP A 28 -12.37 -27.02 10.70
C ASP A 28 -12.03 -26.25 9.41
N GLU A 29 -12.89 -26.40 8.39
CA GLU A 29 -12.80 -25.66 7.14
C GLU A 29 -13.18 -24.22 7.46
N HIS A 30 -12.28 -23.50 8.14
CA HIS A 30 -12.39 -22.07 8.22
C HIS A 30 -12.33 -21.54 6.78
N GLU A 31 -13.17 -20.55 6.47
CA GLU A 31 -13.17 -19.86 5.18
C GLU A 31 -11.75 -19.43 4.80
N LYS A 32 -11.52 -19.32 3.48
CA LYS A 32 -10.26 -18.79 2.94
C LYS A 32 -10.06 -17.36 3.45
N SER A 33 -8.89 -17.06 4.02
CA SER A 33 -8.51 -15.69 4.42
C SER A 33 -8.75 -14.69 3.29
N PRO A 34 -9.03 -13.41 3.62
CA PRO A 34 -9.28 -12.41 2.61
C PRO A 34 -7.96 -12.15 1.86
N ASP A 35 -8.06 -11.81 0.59
CA ASP A 35 -6.86 -11.37 -0.12
C ASP A 35 -6.43 -10.01 0.47
N LEU A 36 -5.13 -9.86 0.73
CA LEU A 36 -4.56 -8.60 1.22
C LEU A 36 -4.63 -7.55 0.11
N PRO A 37 -4.93 -6.28 0.43
CA PRO A 37 -4.85 -5.21 -0.56
C PRO A 37 -3.45 -5.12 -1.18
N PRO A 38 -3.33 -4.64 -2.43
CA PRO A 38 -2.03 -4.51 -3.07
C PRO A 38 -1.12 -3.55 -2.29
N THR A 39 0.19 -3.79 -2.29
CA THR A 39 1.18 -2.89 -1.67
C THR A 39 1.06 -1.45 -2.16
N GLY A 40 0.73 -1.26 -3.44
CA GLY A 40 0.48 0.06 -4.05
C GLY A 40 -0.69 0.83 -3.43
N SER A 41 -1.57 0.18 -2.65
CA SER A 41 -2.63 0.85 -1.89
C SER A 41 -2.10 1.77 -0.78
N MET A 42 -0.83 1.62 -0.38
CA MET A 42 -0.18 2.46 0.62
C MET A 42 1.00 3.26 0.09
N ILE A 43 1.50 2.98 -1.13
CA ILE A 43 2.76 3.54 -1.64
C ILE A 43 2.52 4.28 -2.95
N MET A 44 2.76 5.58 -2.91
CA MET A 44 2.75 6.46 -4.07
C MET A 44 4.07 6.38 -4.83
N ASP A 45 3.98 6.33 -6.16
CA ASP A 45 5.13 6.19 -7.05
C ASP A 45 5.80 7.54 -7.34
N PHE A 46 6.79 7.89 -6.53
CA PHE A 46 7.62 9.07 -6.70
C PHE A 46 8.82 8.88 -7.65
N SER A 47 8.97 7.72 -8.29
CA SER A 47 10.19 7.36 -9.03
C SER A 47 10.54 8.35 -10.15
N SER A 48 9.52 8.88 -10.84
CA SER A 48 9.66 9.85 -11.93
C SER A 48 10.23 11.21 -11.48
N PHE A 49 10.26 11.48 -10.18
CA PHE A 49 10.72 12.75 -9.59
C PHE A 49 11.83 12.55 -8.54
N SER A 50 12.56 11.43 -8.58
CA SER A 50 13.55 11.03 -7.56
C SER A 50 14.99 11.56 -7.76
N SER A 51 15.21 12.51 -8.69
CA SER A 51 16.54 12.97 -9.09
C SER A 51 17.23 13.93 -8.12
N LYS A 52 18.56 13.83 -8.00
CA LYS A 52 19.41 14.76 -7.23
C LYS A 52 19.50 16.14 -7.89
N LYS A 53 19.48 17.19 -7.06
CA LYS A 53 19.65 18.60 -7.44
C LYS A 53 20.98 18.80 -8.21
N ASN A 54 20.89 19.16 -9.48
CA ASN A 54 22.00 19.83 -10.17
C ASN A 54 21.79 21.34 -10.04
N GLY A 55 22.80 22.05 -9.56
CA GLY A 55 22.76 23.48 -9.22
C GLY A 55 22.72 24.40 -10.44
N SER A 56 21.71 24.29 -11.29
CA SER A 56 21.41 25.31 -12.30
C SER A 56 20.73 26.52 -11.65
N ILE A 57 21.10 27.72 -12.10
CA ILE A 57 20.57 29.00 -11.59
C ILE A 57 19.11 29.23 -12.02
N LEU A 58 18.68 28.63 -13.14
CA LEU A 58 17.29 28.63 -13.60
C LEU A 58 16.61 27.30 -13.24
N ILE A 59 15.50 27.40 -12.50
CA ILE A 59 14.64 26.26 -12.16
C ILE A 59 13.71 25.97 -13.35
N THR A 60 13.78 24.76 -13.90
CA THR A 60 12.90 24.30 -14.99
C THR A 60 11.51 23.93 -14.47
N ASN A 61 10.53 23.85 -15.36
CA ASN A 61 9.15 23.42 -15.06
C ASN A 61 9.12 22.01 -14.45
N TRP A 62 9.96 21.13 -14.97
CA TRP A 62 10.18 19.80 -14.39
C TRP A 62 10.79 19.88 -12.99
N GLN A 63 11.79 20.75 -12.75
CA GLN A 63 12.37 20.90 -11.42
C GLN A 63 11.37 21.46 -10.39
N TYR A 64 10.48 22.37 -10.77
CA TYR A 64 9.36 22.80 -9.91
C TYR A 64 8.46 21.62 -9.55
N SER A 65 8.13 20.77 -10.53
CA SER A 65 7.34 19.55 -10.31
C SER A 65 8.03 18.61 -9.32
N VAL A 66 9.35 18.39 -9.47
CA VAL A 66 10.16 17.60 -8.52
C VAL A 66 10.05 18.16 -7.10
N LEU A 67 10.21 19.48 -6.93
CA LEU A 67 10.19 20.11 -5.61
C LEU A 67 8.82 20.02 -4.94
N SER A 68 7.74 20.27 -5.69
CA SER A 68 6.36 20.19 -5.18
C SER A 68 6.01 18.78 -4.71
N VAL A 69 6.39 17.75 -5.47
CA VAL A 69 6.14 16.34 -5.13
C VAL A 69 7.02 15.88 -3.96
N SER A 70 8.29 16.31 -3.93
CA SER A 70 9.25 15.93 -2.88
C SER A 70 8.83 16.36 -1.48
N TYR A 71 8.13 17.49 -1.36
CA TYR A 71 7.60 17.96 -0.08
C TYR A 71 6.69 16.92 0.58
N TRP A 72 5.78 16.33 -0.19
CA TRP A 72 4.90 15.25 0.29
C TRP A 72 5.68 13.97 0.59
N ASN A 73 6.62 13.59 -0.25
CA ASN A 73 7.44 12.39 -0.03
C ASN A 73 8.18 12.45 1.33
N ILE A 74 8.71 13.61 1.73
CA ILE A 74 9.38 13.79 3.02
C ILE A 74 8.40 13.59 4.20
N ILE A 75 7.22 14.21 4.15
CA ILE A 75 6.20 14.10 5.20
C ILE A 75 5.78 12.64 5.38
N LEU A 76 5.59 11.92 4.26
CA LEU A 76 5.18 10.52 4.25
C LEU A 76 6.29 9.61 4.77
N TYR A 77 7.54 9.82 4.34
CA TYR A 77 8.66 8.99 4.78
C TYR A 77 8.87 9.10 6.30
N ALA A 78 8.79 10.31 6.86
CA ALA A 78 8.99 10.54 8.29
C ALA A 78 7.95 9.84 9.17
N ASN A 79 6.70 9.70 8.71
CA ASN A 79 5.59 9.26 9.55
C ASN A 79 5.01 7.89 9.16
N CYS A 80 5.18 7.46 7.91
CA CYS A 80 4.50 6.27 7.37
C CYS A 80 5.44 5.09 7.09
N ALA A 81 6.76 5.24 7.23
CA ALA A 81 7.71 4.17 6.92
C ALA A 81 7.45 2.87 7.69
N ILE A 82 7.23 2.96 9.01
CA ILE A 82 6.96 1.78 9.87
C ILE A 82 5.69 1.04 9.44
N PRO A 83 4.49 1.69 9.39
CA PRO A 83 3.27 0.97 9.03
C PRO A 83 3.31 0.40 7.61
N VAL A 84 3.91 1.11 6.65
CA VAL A 84 4.03 0.65 5.26
C VAL A 84 4.91 -0.59 5.16
N VAL A 85 6.08 -0.59 5.79
CA VAL A 85 6.98 -1.76 5.80
C VAL A 85 6.34 -2.95 6.50
N ALA A 86 5.62 -2.72 7.61
CA ALA A 86 4.88 -3.77 8.29
C ALA A 86 3.80 -4.37 7.37
N PHE A 87 3.01 -3.54 6.67
CA PHE A 87 2.00 -4.03 5.74
C PHE A 87 2.62 -4.83 4.58
N GLN A 88 3.70 -4.34 3.98
CA GLN A 88 4.46 -5.09 2.95
C GLN A 88 4.87 -6.47 3.46
N LYS A 89 5.43 -6.53 4.67
CA LYS A 89 5.86 -7.80 5.27
C LYS A 89 4.70 -8.75 5.56
N ALA A 90 3.51 -8.24 5.88
CA ALA A 90 2.32 -9.07 6.08
C ALA A 90 1.95 -9.87 4.81
N THR A 91 2.24 -9.36 3.62
CA THR A 91 1.99 -10.07 2.34
C THR A 91 2.84 -11.33 2.16
N GLU A 92 3.93 -11.45 2.94
CA GLU A 92 4.81 -12.62 2.96
C GLU A 92 4.40 -13.64 4.04
N GLN A 93 3.39 -13.34 4.86
CA GLN A 93 2.99 -14.17 6.01
C GLN A 93 1.71 -14.96 5.72
N LYS A 94 1.53 -16.05 6.47
CA LYS A 94 0.28 -16.82 6.47
C LYS A 94 -0.68 -16.29 7.52
N ALA A 95 -1.93 -16.13 7.13
CA ALA A 95 -3.00 -15.76 8.03
C ALA A 95 -3.36 -16.94 8.96
N SER A 96 -3.77 -16.63 10.19
CA SER A 96 -4.41 -17.56 11.11
C SER A 96 -5.82 -17.06 11.43
N TYR A 97 -6.82 -17.94 11.38
CA TYR A 97 -8.17 -17.60 11.81
C TYR A 97 -8.18 -17.40 13.33
N ILE A 98 -8.80 -16.33 13.81
CA ILE A 98 -8.93 -16.06 15.25
C ILE A 98 -10.38 -16.21 15.73
N ASP A 99 -11.31 -15.37 15.26
CA ASP A 99 -12.75 -15.44 15.56
C ASP A 99 -13.55 -14.51 14.63
N ASN A 100 -14.89 -14.64 14.62
CA ASN A 100 -15.82 -13.66 14.03
C ASN A 100 -15.44 -13.17 12.61
N ASN A 101 -15.13 -14.11 11.71
CA ASN A 101 -14.68 -13.81 10.34
C ASN A 101 -13.40 -12.94 10.28
N THR A 102 -12.56 -13.04 11.32
CA THR A 102 -11.32 -12.29 11.45
C THR A 102 -10.14 -13.23 11.33
N TRP A 103 -9.21 -12.85 10.47
CA TRP A 103 -7.91 -13.48 10.35
C TRP A 103 -6.80 -12.53 10.78
N GLU A 104 -5.69 -13.12 11.18
CA GLU A 104 -4.56 -12.40 11.73
C GLU A 104 -3.24 -12.86 11.10
N TRP A 105 -2.41 -11.89 10.69
CA TRP A 105 -1.03 -12.09 10.27
C TRP A 105 -0.14 -11.55 11.37
N LYS A 106 0.48 -12.47 12.13
CA LYS A 106 1.45 -12.16 13.19
C LYS A 106 2.87 -12.44 12.72
N PHE A 107 3.76 -11.49 12.88
CA PHE A 107 5.17 -11.65 12.50
C PHE A 107 6.08 -10.71 13.30
N LYS A 108 7.38 -10.99 13.23
CA LYS A 108 8.43 -10.19 13.85
C LYS A 108 9.42 -9.73 12.80
N VAL A 109 9.88 -8.50 12.93
CA VAL A 109 10.91 -7.90 12.04
C VAL A 109 11.97 -7.25 12.92
N GLY A 110 13.25 -7.45 12.62
CA GLY A 110 14.34 -6.76 13.30
C GLY A 110 15.41 -7.72 13.85
N THR A 111 16.13 -7.25 14.86
CA THR A 111 17.27 -7.93 15.49
C THR A 111 16.99 -8.15 16.98
N ASP A 112 17.91 -8.83 17.67
CA ASP A 112 17.84 -9.02 19.12
C ASP A 112 17.86 -7.70 19.91
N SER A 113 18.47 -6.64 19.35
CA SER A 113 18.54 -5.32 19.98
C SER A 113 17.29 -4.47 19.79
N LEU A 114 16.55 -4.69 18.70
CA LEU A 114 15.25 -4.06 18.42
C LEU A 114 14.40 -4.99 17.56
N THR A 115 13.33 -5.52 18.16
CA THR A 115 12.33 -6.33 17.47
C THR A 115 11.03 -5.56 17.34
N ILE A 116 10.48 -5.50 16.13
CA ILE A 116 9.15 -5.00 15.81
C ILE A 116 8.21 -6.21 15.78
N ASN A 117 7.19 -6.22 16.63
CA ASN A 117 6.15 -7.24 16.64
C ASN A 117 4.90 -6.64 15.98
N ALA A 118 4.48 -7.20 14.86
CA ALA A 118 3.35 -6.70 14.09
C ALA A 118 2.19 -7.71 14.07
N LYS A 119 0.97 -7.19 14.12
CA LYS A 119 -0.28 -7.95 14.02
C LYS A 119 -1.21 -7.19 13.07
N LEU A 120 -1.38 -7.71 11.86
CA LEU A 120 -2.43 -7.26 10.96
C LEU A 120 -3.66 -8.13 11.20
N GLN A 121 -4.81 -7.51 11.35
CA GLN A 121 -6.11 -8.17 11.45
C GLN A 121 -6.97 -7.74 10.28
N GLY A 122 -7.64 -8.70 9.65
CA GLY A 122 -8.59 -8.50 8.57
C GLY A 122 -9.89 -9.21 8.90
N LYS A 123 -10.97 -8.44 9.06
CA LYS A 123 -12.31 -8.96 9.36
C LYS A 123 -13.19 -8.83 8.12
N ILE A 124 -13.68 -9.95 7.60
CA ILE A 124 -14.71 -9.90 6.56
C ILE A 124 -16.01 -9.41 7.17
N VAL A 125 -16.53 -8.35 6.58
CA VAL A 125 -17.91 -7.89 6.73
C VAL A 125 -18.63 -8.08 5.39
N THR A 126 -19.89 -7.65 5.27
CA THR A 126 -20.79 -8.03 4.16
C THR A 126 -20.17 -7.90 2.76
N ASP A 127 -19.53 -6.78 2.44
CA ASP A 127 -19.02 -6.43 1.11
C ASP A 127 -17.56 -5.93 1.13
N SER A 128 -16.91 -5.99 2.29
CA SER A 128 -15.60 -5.41 2.50
C SER A 128 -14.81 -6.15 3.59
N VAL A 129 -13.54 -5.80 3.71
CA VAL A 129 -12.67 -6.26 4.79
C VAL A 129 -12.26 -5.07 5.61
N GLU A 130 -12.51 -5.12 6.93
CA GLU A 130 -12.00 -4.13 7.88
C GLU A 130 -10.61 -4.53 8.35
N TRP A 131 -9.68 -3.59 8.29
CA TRP A 131 -8.27 -3.82 8.60
C TRP A 131 -7.81 -3.06 9.83
N LYS A 132 -6.97 -3.69 10.65
CA LYS A 132 -6.27 -3.06 11.78
C LYS A 132 -4.85 -3.56 11.87
N MET A 133 -3.88 -2.64 11.96
CA MET A 133 -2.47 -2.98 12.19
C MET A 133 -2.02 -2.50 13.55
N TYR A 134 -1.63 -3.45 14.38
CA TYR A 134 -1.03 -3.22 15.68
C TYR A 134 0.46 -3.50 15.62
N ILE A 135 1.27 -2.61 16.17
CA ILE A 135 2.71 -2.82 16.28
C ILE A 135 3.18 -2.48 17.69
N SER A 136 4.00 -3.35 18.27
CA SER A 136 4.78 -3.10 19.48
C SER A 136 6.27 -3.29 19.20
N THR A 137 7.12 -2.62 19.96
CA THR A 137 8.57 -2.75 19.85
C THR A 137 9.16 -3.37 21.11
N THR A 138 10.02 -4.37 20.95
CA THR A 138 10.83 -4.94 22.02
C THR A 138 12.26 -4.43 21.91
N LYS A 139 12.75 -3.75 22.94
CA LYS A 139 14.13 -3.25 23.04
C LYS A 139 14.74 -3.69 24.37
N SER A 140 15.89 -4.37 24.32
CA SER A 140 16.59 -4.86 25.51
C SER A 140 15.67 -5.66 26.46
N GLY A 141 14.84 -6.54 25.90
CA GLY A 141 13.87 -7.36 26.65
C GLY A 141 12.57 -6.66 27.07
N ASN A 142 12.48 -5.34 26.93
CA ASN A 142 11.26 -4.58 27.28
C ASN A 142 10.38 -4.40 26.06
N THR A 143 9.13 -4.86 26.13
CA THR A 143 8.15 -4.74 25.04
C THR A 143 7.18 -3.61 25.33
N SER A 144 7.01 -2.70 24.39
CA SER A 144 5.99 -1.64 24.47
C SER A 144 4.59 -2.24 24.36
N ALA A 145 3.57 -1.47 24.77
CA ALA A 145 2.20 -1.79 24.42
C ALA A 145 2.02 -1.80 22.89
N ASP A 146 1.02 -2.56 22.44
CA ASP A 146 0.60 -2.51 21.04
C ASP A 146 0.01 -1.13 20.73
N PHE A 147 0.51 -0.52 19.66
CA PHE A 147 -0.03 0.71 19.11
C PHE A 147 -0.76 0.42 17.81
N LEU A 148 -1.99 0.93 17.69
CA LEU A 148 -2.78 0.88 16.45
C LEU A 148 -2.21 1.89 15.46
N TRP A 149 -1.39 1.42 14.52
CA TRP A 149 -0.74 2.28 13.54
C TRP A 149 -1.67 2.70 12.42
N PHE A 150 -2.53 1.80 11.97
CA PHE A 150 -3.56 2.15 10.99
C PHE A 150 -4.79 1.27 11.10
N THR A 151 -5.90 1.84 10.64
CA THR A 151 -7.12 1.13 10.30
C THR A 151 -7.41 1.29 8.82
N GLY A 152 -8.25 0.46 8.23
CA GLY A 152 -8.69 0.65 6.86
C GLY A 152 -9.87 -0.22 6.49
N ALA A 153 -10.32 -0.06 5.26
CA ALA A 153 -11.24 -0.97 4.62
C ALA A 153 -10.83 -1.22 3.16
N SER A 154 -11.10 -2.40 2.65
CA SER A 154 -10.97 -2.73 1.23
C SER A 154 -12.20 -3.45 0.72
N ALA A 155 -12.56 -3.21 -0.54
CA ALA A 155 -13.54 -4.04 -1.23
C ALA A 155 -13.03 -5.48 -1.35
N LEU A 156 -13.94 -6.46 -1.28
CA LEU A 156 -13.59 -7.89 -1.41
C LEU A 156 -12.98 -8.23 -2.77
N ASP A 157 -13.34 -7.48 -3.82
CA ASP A 157 -12.80 -7.62 -5.17
C ASP A 157 -11.48 -6.87 -5.39
N GLN A 158 -10.95 -6.22 -4.34
CA GLN A 158 -9.70 -5.45 -4.35
C GLN A 158 -9.68 -4.27 -5.34
N THR A 159 -10.85 -3.75 -5.73
CA THR A 159 -10.96 -2.59 -6.64
C THR A 159 -10.70 -1.26 -5.96
N GLY A 160 -10.75 -1.20 -4.63
CA GLY A 160 -10.52 0.04 -3.91
C GLY A 160 -10.61 -0.11 -2.40
N GLY A 161 -10.28 0.98 -1.72
CA GLY A 161 -10.33 1.04 -0.27
C GLY A 161 -9.74 2.32 0.29
N TRP A 162 -9.56 2.32 1.61
CA TRP A 162 -8.92 3.42 2.31
C TRP A 162 -8.13 2.93 3.53
N TRP A 163 -7.14 3.73 3.91
CA TRP A 163 -6.37 3.60 5.13
C TRP A 163 -6.43 4.89 5.94
N LEU A 164 -6.41 4.78 7.26
CA LEU A 164 -6.27 5.89 8.19
C LEU A 164 -5.10 5.58 9.12
N LEU A 165 -4.01 6.32 8.96
CA LEU A 165 -2.77 6.16 9.70
C LEU A 165 -2.75 7.12 10.88
N ASN A 166 -2.41 6.61 12.06
CA ASN A 166 -2.14 7.41 13.24
C ASN A 166 -0.69 7.89 13.23
N GLU A 167 -0.42 9.03 13.87
CA GLU A 167 0.87 9.73 13.76
C GLU A 167 2.02 8.88 14.34
N ASN A 168 1.96 8.50 15.62
CA ASN A 168 2.94 7.62 16.26
C ASN A 168 2.45 7.18 17.67
N PRO A 169 3.16 6.27 18.37
CA PRO A 169 2.76 5.83 19.70
C PRO A 169 2.70 6.92 20.79
N VAL A 170 3.32 8.09 20.58
CA VAL A 170 3.26 9.24 21.50
C VAL A 170 2.07 10.15 21.16
N ASN A 171 1.86 10.42 19.88
CA ASN A 171 0.74 11.19 19.35
C ASN A 171 -0.23 10.26 18.62
N THR A 172 -1.25 9.79 19.33
CA THR A 172 -2.13 8.72 18.81
C THR A 172 -3.19 9.20 17.82
N ASN A 173 -3.20 10.49 17.49
CA ASN A 173 -4.19 11.08 16.60
C ASN A 173 -3.99 10.62 15.14
N PRO A 174 -5.08 10.55 14.34
CA PRO A 174 -4.97 10.37 12.91
C PRO A 174 -4.15 11.47 12.25
N LEU A 175 -3.24 11.08 11.37
CA LEU A 175 -2.36 11.99 10.64
C LEU A 175 -2.68 12.00 9.15
N LEU A 176 -2.89 10.82 8.57
CA LEU A 176 -2.98 10.66 7.13
C LEU A 176 -4.11 9.70 6.76
N LYS A 177 -4.98 10.15 5.85
CA LYS A 177 -5.94 9.28 5.18
C LYS A 177 -5.44 8.96 3.77
N ILE A 178 -5.44 7.69 3.42
CA ILE A 178 -5.10 7.19 2.09
C ILE A 178 -6.39 6.68 1.47
N ASN A 179 -6.78 7.15 0.29
CA ASN A 179 -7.82 6.53 -0.51
C ASN A 179 -7.17 5.97 -1.76
N TRP A 180 -7.59 4.77 -2.19
CA TRP A 180 -7.00 4.13 -3.35
C TRP A 180 -8.08 3.43 -4.17
N THR A 181 -7.86 3.43 -5.48
CA THR A 181 -8.65 2.67 -6.45
C THR A 181 -7.71 1.90 -7.36
N LYS A 182 -8.21 0.80 -7.92
CA LYS A 182 -7.52 -0.01 -8.93
C LYS A 182 -8.39 -0.07 -10.16
N GLU A 183 -7.82 0.30 -11.30
CA GLU A 183 -8.49 0.24 -12.60
C GLU A 183 -7.64 -0.62 -13.55
N GLY A 184 -8.07 -1.85 -13.85
CA GLY A 184 -7.27 -2.78 -14.63
C GLY A 184 -5.93 -3.16 -13.98
N GLU A 185 -4.90 -3.44 -14.79
CA GLU A 185 -3.58 -3.86 -14.29
C GLU A 185 -2.67 -2.70 -13.87
N ASN A 186 -2.79 -1.54 -14.53
CA ASN A 186 -1.87 -0.39 -14.35
C ASN A 186 -2.59 0.94 -14.09
N GLY A 187 -3.92 0.92 -14.00
CA GLY A 187 -4.78 2.07 -13.75
C GLY A 187 -5.15 2.24 -12.27
N GLY A 188 -5.68 3.41 -11.93
CA GLY A 188 -6.22 3.71 -10.61
C GLY A 188 -5.64 4.97 -10.00
N THR A 189 -6.06 5.24 -8.77
CA THR A 189 -5.69 6.45 -8.05
C THR A 189 -5.18 6.12 -6.66
N LEU A 190 -4.30 6.98 -6.15
CA LEU A 190 -3.84 6.96 -4.77
C LEU A 190 -3.81 8.38 -4.25
N LYS A 191 -4.59 8.66 -3.21
CA LYS A 191 -4.75 9.99 -2.63
C LYS A 191 -4.36 9.99 -1.16
N TYR A 192 -3.35 10.77 -0.82
CA TYR A 192 -2.96 11.05 0.55
C TYR A 192 -3.53 12.39 1.00
N THR A 193 -4.33 12.37 2.06
CA THR A 193 -4.92 13.56 2.67
C THR A 193 -4.38 13.72 4.09
N TYR A 194 -3.84 14.88 4.41
CA TYR A 194 -3.44 15.22 5.76
C TYR A 194 -4.68 15.52 6.61
N VAL A 195 -4.86 14.82 7.74
CA VAL A 195 -6.10 14.85 8.54
C VAL A 195 -5.87 15.18 10.02
N LYS A 196 -4.68 15.71 10.36
CA LYS A 196 -4.36 16.08 11.74
C LYS A 196 -5.34 17.13 12.26
N THR A 197 -6.06 16.81 13.32
CA THR A 197 -7.02 17.72 13.94
C THR A 197 -6.32 18.97 14.49
N ASN A 198 -6.94 20.14 14.37
CA ASN A 198 -6.43 21.44 14.81
C ASN A 198 -5.16 21.94 14.07
N ASP A 199 -4.84 21.39 12.90
CA ASP A 199 -3.77 21.87 12.05
C ASP A 199 -4.35 22.64 10.84
N PRO A 200 -3.90 23.87 10.54
CA PRO A 200 -4.38 24.64 9.39
C PRO A 200 -4.18 23.96 8.03
N ALA A 201 -3.20 23.05 7.92
CA ALA A 201 -2.95 22.30 6.70
C ALA A 201 -3.92 21.10 6.51
N ALA A 202 -4.76 20.78 7.51
CA ALA A 202 -5.66 19.63 7.47
C ALA A 202 -6.68 19.74 6.32
N GLY A 203 -6.74 18.71 5.49
CA GLY A 203 -7.49 18.66 4.24
C GLY A 203 -6.63 18.87 3.00
N GLY A 204 -5.37 19.31 3.16
CA GLY A 204 -4.39 19.33 2.08
C GLY A 204 -4.09 17.90 1.61
N TYR A 205 -3.81 17.73 0.32
CA TYR A 205 -3.59 16.40 -0.25
C TYR A 205 -2.61 16.39 -1.42
N ILE A 206 -2.09 15.19 -1.69
CA ILE A 206 -1.50 14.81 -2.97
C ILE A 206 -2.26 13.59 -3.51
N GLU A 207 -2.61 13.65 -4.78
CA GLU A 207 -3.25 12.57 -5.50
C GLU A 207 -2.39 12.20 -6.69
N TYR A 208 -2.15 10.90 -6.86
CA TYR A 208 -1.48 10.29 -7.99
C TYR A 208 -2.48 9.43 -8.75
N GLY A 209 -2.39 9.43 -10.07
CA GLY A 209 -3.12 8.48 -10.88
C GLY A 209 -2.54 8.32 -12.27
N THR A 210 -3.03 7.29 -12.96
CA THR A 210 -2.78 7.05 -14.38
C THR A 210 -4.07 7.24 -15.16
N LYS A 211 -3.95 7.65 -16.42
CA LYS A 211 -5.08 7.86 -17.33
C LYS A 211 -4.72 7.32 -18.72
N ASP A 212 -5.74 6.93 -19.47
CA ASP A 212 -5.59 6.51 -20.86
C ASP A 212 -5.43 7.75 -21.76
N ASP A 213 -4.23 8.32 -21.76
CA ASP A 213 -3.86 9.54 -22.51
C ASP A 213 -2.49 9.32 -23.16
N LEU A 214 -2.42 9.46 -24.48
CA LEU A 214 -1.20 9.23 -25.26
C LEU A 214 -0.11 10.28 -24.99
N LEU A 215 -0.49 11.49 -24.64
CA LEU A 215 0.44 12.59 -24.38
C LEU A 215 0.89 12.56 -22.93
N TYR A 216 -0.02 12.38 -21.98
CA TYR A 216 0.29 12.42 -20.55
C TYR A 216 -0.43 11.31 -19.78
N ASP A 217 0.11 10.11 -19.78
CA ASP A 217 -0.50 8.92 -19.15
C ASP A 217 -0.56 8.95 -17.60
N THR A 218 0.05 9.94 -16.95
CA THR A 218 0.19 10.00 -15.49
C THR A 218 0.04 11.43 -14.97
N TYR A 219 -0.50 11.57 -13.76
CA TYR A 219 -0.66 12.87 -13.11
C TYR A 219 -0.36 12.87 -11.61
N TYR A 220 -0.08 14.09 -11.12
CA TYR A 220 -0.21 14.49 -9.73
C TYR A 220 -1.15 15.68 -9.61
N THR A 221 -2.04 15.65 -8.63
CA THR A 221 -2.79 16.82 -8.17
C THR A 221 -2.43 17.07 -6.71
N ILE A 222 -1.85 18.23 -6.43
CA ILE A 222 -1.51 18.67 -5.08
C ILE A 222 -2.42 19.83 -4.72
N TYR A 223 -3.07 19.74 -3.55
CA TYR A 223 -3.87 20.80 -2.97
C TYR A 223 -3.25 21.27 -1.65
N GLY A 224 -2.84 22.54 -1.62
CA GLY A 224 -2.31 23.20 -0.43
C GLY A 224 -3.43 23.88 0.35
N LYS A 225 -3.89 23.26 1.45
CA LYS A 225 -5.00 23.79 2.23
C LYS A 225 -4.75 25.20 2.77
N THR A 226 -3.53 25.47 3.24
CA THR A 226 -3.17 26.73 3.90
C THR A 226 -3.29 27.95 2.97
N HIS A 227 -3.06 27.78 1.67
CA HIS A 227 -3.11 28.86 0.68
C HIS A 227 -4.25 28.70 -0.32
N ASP A 228 -5.07 27.65 -0.17
CA ASP A 228 -6.16 27.29 -1.06
C ASP A 228 -5.73 27.20 -2.54
N ASP A 229 -4.60 26.52 -2.78
CA ASP A 229 -3.95 26.49 -4.08
C ASP A 229 -3.78 25.07 -4.63
N TYR A 230 -3.67 24.99 -5.96
CA TYR A 230 -3.48 23.74 -6.68
C TYR A 230 -2.18 23.76 -7.49
N ILE A 231 -1.49 22.63 -7.46
CA ILE A 231 -0.41 22.30 -8.37
C ILE A 231 -0.83 21.04 -9.11
N ASN A 232 -1.02 21.16 -10.43
CA ASN A 232 -1.33 20.03 -11.30
C ASN A 232 -0.09 19.72 -12.13
N ILE A 233 0.28 18.46 -12.18
CA ILE A 233 1.44 17.97 -12.91
C ILE A 233 0.96 16.80 -13.74
N GLU A 234 1.27 16.79 -15.03
CA GLU A 234 0.97 15.68 -15.93
C GLU A 234 2.21 15.34 -16.73
N TRP A 235 2.46 14.05 -16.96
CA TRP A 235 3.59 13.62 -17.77
C TRP A 235 3.32 12.27 -18.41
N ASN A 236 4.11 11.96 -19.42
CA ASN A 236 4.20 10.62 -19.99
C ASN A 236 5.27 9.83 -19.24
N LYS A 237 4.91 8.70 -18.62
CA LYS A 237 5.87 7.83 -17.95
C LYS A 237 6.96 7.31 -18.87
N THR A 238 6.69 7.16 -20.16
CA THR A 238 7.63 6.62 -21.14
C THR A 238 8.53 7.70 -21.73
N THR A 239 7.95 8.72 -22.36
CA THR A 239 8.71 9.78 -23.06
C THR A 239 9.31 10.82 -22.11
N LYS A 240 8.82 10.86 -20.85
CA LYS A 240 9.20 11.81 -19.79
C LYS A 240 8.83 13.26 -20.04
N GLU A 241 8.14 13.54 -21.14
CA GLU A 241 7.57 14.85 -21.45
C GLU A 241 6.40 15.14 -20.53
N GLY A 242 6.21 16.41 -20.18
CA GLY A 242 5.15 16.77 -19.24
C GLY A 242 4.90 18.27 -19.13
N ARG A 243 3.99 18.59 -18.21
CA ARG A 243 3.49 19.93 -17.96
C ARG A 243 3.10 20.13 -16.50
N ILE A 244 3.24 21.37 -16.03
CA ILE A 244 2.84 21.80 -14.69
C ILE A 244 1.97 23.06 -14.80
N LYS A 245 0.94 23.14 -13.97
CA LYS A 245 0.06 24.29 -13.83
C LYS A 245 -0.07 24.66 -12.36
N SER A 246 0.30 25.89 -12.02
CA SER A 246 0.20 26.45 -10.67
C SER A 246 0.16 27.98 -10.72
N SER A 247 -0.91 28.55 -10.19
CA SER A 247 -1.07 30.00 -10.05
C SER A 247 -0.07 30.62 -9.08
N VAL A 248 0.39 29.86 -8.08
CA VAL A 248 1.36 30.33 -7.10
C VAL A 248 2.78 30.38 -7.68
N ILE A 249 3.15 29.42 -8.51
CA ILE A 249 4.49 29.36 -9.13
C ILE A 249 4.60 30.34 -10.30
N TYR A 250 3.57 30.41 -11.15
CA TYR A 250 3.65 31.12 -12.44
C TYR A 250 2.84 32.41 -12.49
N THR A 251 2.09 32.77 -11.44
CA THR A 251 1.18 33.93 -11.38
C THR A 251 0.10 33.93 -12.48
N ASN A 252 -0.12 32.78 -13.11
CA ASN A 252 -1.14 32.54 -14.13
C ASN A 252 -1.69 31.11 -13.99
N ASN A 253 -2.78 30.79 -14.68
CA ASN A 253 -3.41 29.48 -14.64
C ASN A 253 -3.12 28.65 -15.91
N GLU A 254 -2.00 28.91 -16.57
CA GLU A 254 -1.61 28.24 -17.80
C GLU A 254 -0.72 27.03 -17.54
N TRP A 255 -0.67 26.11 -18.50
CA TRP A 255 0.28 25.00 -18.47
C TRP A 255 1.67 25.46 -18.91
N HIS A 256 2.70 24.96 -18.21
CA HIS A 256 4.11 25.20 -18.49
C HIS A 256 4.79 23.86 -18.75
N CYS A 257 5.37 23.67 -19.93
CA CYS A 257 5.79 22.35 -20.42
C CYS A 257 7.30 22.12 -20.39
N TRP A 258 7.69 20.84 -20.44
CA TRP A 258 9.07 20.40 -20.63
C TRP A 258 9.15 19.22 -21.61
N ASN A 259 10.28 19.09 -22.30
CA ASN A 259 10.56 18.00 -23.22
C ASN A 259 11.23 16.78 -22.54
N SER A 260 11.53 15.73 -23.28
CA SER A 260 12.17 14.49 -22.77
C SER A 260 13.56 14.69 -22.13
N SER A 261 14.21 15.84 -22.37
CA SER A 261 15.46 16.25 -21.73
C SER A 261 15.25 17.15 -20.51
N PHE A 262 14.00 17.28 -20.04
CA PHE A 262 13.57 18.13 -18.91
C PHE A 262 13.82 19.64 -19.10
N ALA A 263 14.04 20.06 -20.35
CA ALA A 263 14.18 21.47 -20.70
C ALA A 263 12.80 22.10 -20.94
N ASN A 264 12.65 23.37 -20.53
CA ASN A 264 11.43 24.12 -20.75
C ASN A 264 11.17 24.28 -22.25
N ILE A 265 9.92 24.04 -22.66
CA ILE A 265 9.45 24.25 -24.03
C ILE A 265 8.09 24.96 -24.00
N THR A 266 7.72 25.56 -25.12
CA THR A 266 6.33 25.98 -25.33
C THR A 266 5.43 24.73 -25.31
N CYS A 267 4.29 24.82 -24.65
CA CYS A 267 3.30 23.76 -24.69
C CYS A 267 2.74 23.63 -26.10
N ASN A 268 2.78 22.41 -26.65
CA ASN A 268 2.06 22.10 -27.88
C ASN A 268 0.58 21.92 -27.53
N ASN A 269 -0.30 22.54 -28.31
CA ASN A 269 -1.75 22.39 -28.20
C ASN A 269 -2.21 21.01 -28.66
#